data_AF-A0A936SZW1-F1
#
_entry.id   AF-A0A936SZW1-F1
#
_cell.length_a   1.000
_cell.length_b   1.000
_cell.length_c   1.000
_cell.angle_alpha   90.00
_cell.angle_beta   90.00
_cell.angle_gamma   90.00
#
_symmetry.space_group_name_H-M   'P 1'
#
loop_
_entity.id
_entity.type
_entity.pdbx_description
1 polymer ?
#
loop_
_entity_poly.entity_id
_entity_poly.type
_entity_poly.pdbx_seq_one_letter_code
_entity_poly.pdbx_strand_id
1 'polypeptide(L)'
;MTRFPIVSGKRIALLSLLSCLSIPAPAQSQTLPSTPLNGPQPTTVLVRVVAQGAMVLGREVGGARITITNVTTGQVLATGVQQGEAGDQNQIMRTPRMMEEPIYSTRPSAALTTTLYIQQPTLVEISAEGPLAYPGAIQKTSQTLLLIPGQSLTQDGIVLHLHGYLVQIERPKPSEALIARDDVKLRASVRTLSGSLVRPHGDWDSRKIRIYGEILIGDRTIERLQMFYDEGSRTFEAPFFVPSLKDVPDGVSLRVIATDLATGNSGMDQVHYSVLSERLSLKPAH
;
A
#
# COMPACT_ATOMS: atom_id res chain seq x y z
N MET A 1 48.73 -32.21 56.27
CA MET A 1 50.06 -32.84 56.17
C MET A 1 50.86 -32.14 55.06
N THR A 2 52.00 -31.56 55.46
CA THR A 2 53.27 -31.42 54.71
C THR A 2 53.32 -30.79 53.30
N ARG A 3 53.83 -29.54 53.27
CA ARG A 3 55.01 -28.99 52.54
C ARG A 3 55.23 -29.31 51.04
N PHE A 4 55.22 -28.22 50.23
CA PHE A 4 56.28 -27.64 49.34
C PHE A 4 57.13 -28.54 48.40
N PRO A 5 57.87 -27.96 47.41
CA PRO A 5 57.51 -27.34 46.12
C PRO A 5 58.30 -28.07 44.97
N ILE A 6 58.48 -27.47 43.77
CA ILE A 6 59.75 -27.41 42.98
C ILE A 6 59.52 -27.14 41.47
N VAL A 7 60.02 -25.97 41.05
CA VAL A 7 60.90 -25.66 39.89
C VAL A 7 60.39 -25.82 38.44
N SER A 8 60.19 -24.64 37.83
CA SER A 8 60.80 -24.13 36.59
C SER A 8 61.32 -25.11 35.53
N GLY A 9 60.71 -25.05 34.34
CA GLY A 9 61.29 -25.57 33.10
C GLY A 9 60.86 -24.72 31.91
N LYS A 10 61.70 -23.76 31.51
CA LYS A 10 61.61 -23.05 30.22
C LYS A 10 61.70 -24.08 29.08
N ARG A 11 60.69 -24.15 28.22
CA ARG A 11 60.81 -24.82 26.91
C ARG A 11 60.69 -23.77 25.81
N ILE A 12 61.81 -23.59 25.13
CA ILE A 12 61.99 -22.84 23.90
C ILE A 12 61.28 -23.63 22.79
N ALA A 13 60.26 -23.06 22.17
CA ALA A 13 59.63 -23.61 20.98
C ALA A 13 60.16 -22.85 19.75
N LEU A 14 60.89 -23.58 18.91
CA LEU A 14 61.49 -23.16 17.66
C LEU A 14 60.38 -22.97 16.61
N LEU A 15 60.13 -21.74 16.16
CA LEU A 15 59.22 -21.46 15.04
C LEU A 15 59.90 -21.83 13.72
N SER A 16 59.41 -22.85 13.04
CA SER A 16 59.73 -23.18 11.65
C SER A 16 58.83 -22.40 10.69
N LEU A 17 59.43 -21.49 9.92
CA LEU A 17 58.79 -20.76 8.82
C LEU A 17 58.57 -21.70 7.63
N LEU A 18 57.32 -22.09 7.37
CA LEU A 18 56.92 -22.69 6.09
C LEU A 18 56.53 -21.59 5.10
N SER A 19 57.37 -21.39 4.08
CA SER A 19 57.09 -20.55 2.92
C SER A 19 55.97 -21.18 2.08
N CYS A 20 54.78 -20.56 2.08
CA CYS A 20 53.70 -20.92 1.17
C CYS A 20 53.98 -20.32 -0.22
N LEU A 21 54.24 -21.18 -1.21
CA LEU A 21 54.22 -20.81 -2.63
C LEU A 21 52.76 -20.60 -3.06
N SER A 22 52.40 -19.34 -3.32
CA SER A 22 51.10 -18.95 -3.85
C SER A 22 51.01 -19.26 -5.35
N ILE A 23 50.15 -20.20 -5.73
CA ILE A 23 49.74 -20.46 -7.12
C ILE A 23 48.78 -19.34 -7.53
N PRO A 24 49.02 -18.58 -8.61
CA PRO A 24 48.06 -17.60 -9.10
C PRO A 24 46.85 -18.32 -9.71
N ALA A 25 45.67 -18.08 -9.15
CA ALA A 25 44.41 -18.53 -9.73
C ALA A 25 44.16 -17.80 -11.07
N PRO A 26 43.65 -18.48 -12.11
CA PRO A 26 43.35 -17.84 -13.39
C PRO A 26 42.22 -16.82 -13.20
N ALA A 27 42.47 -15.58 -13.62
CA ALA A 27 41.48 -14.52 -13.64
C ALA A 27 40.29 -14.96 -14.51
N GLN A 28 39.11 -15.08 -13.88
CA GLN A 28 37.86 -15.24 -14.61
C GLN A 28 37.60 -13.94 -15.38
N SER A 29 37.73 -13.99 -16.70
CA SER A 29 37.32 -12.93 -17.61
C SER A 29 35.81 -12.69 -17.43
N GLN A 30 35.46 -11.60 -16.77
CA GLN A 30 34.09 -11.09 -16.77
C GLN A 30 33.83 -10.50 -18.16
N THR A 31 33.20 -11.28 -19.04
CA THR A 31 32.64 -10.76 -20.29
C THR A 31 31.49 -9.83 -19.95
N LEU A 32 31.75 -8.52 -19.94
CA LEU A 32 30.72 -7.48 -19.88
C LEU A 32 29.74 -7.69 -21.04
N PRO A 33 28.42 -7.66 -20.82
CA PRO A 33 27.45 -7.74 -21.91
C PRO A 33 27.71 -6.60 -22.90
N SER A 34 27.92 -6.95 -24.17
CA SER A 34 28.24 -6.03 -25.26
C SER A 34 26.99 -5.25 -25.68
N THR A 35 26.56 -4.30 -24.85
CA THR A 35 25.52 -3.33 -25.22
C THR A 35 26.19 -2.31 -26.15
N PRO A 36 25.65 -2.06 -27.36
CA PRO A 36 26.28 -1.13 -28.31
C PRO A 36 26.46 0.23 -27.64
N LEU A 37 27.66 0.83 -27.62
CA LEU A 37 27.86 2.14 -26.96
C LEU A 37 27.09 3.29 -27.63
N ASN A 38 26.65 3.09 -28.88
CA ASN A 38 26.01 4.09 -29.71
C ASN A 38 24.52 3.77 -29.91
N GLY A 39 23.70 4.82 -29.91
CA GLY A 39 22.26 4.73 -30.19
C GLY A 39 21.39 4.41 -28.96
N PRO A 40 20.06 4.35 -29.12
CA PRO A 40 19.14 4.04 -28.03
C PRO A 40 19.44 2.68 -27.39
N GLN A 41 19.68 2.67 -26.08
CA GLN A 41 19.93 1.46 -25.31
C GLN A 41 18.64 0.94 -24.69
N PRO A 42 18.41 -0.39 -24.68
CA PRO A 42 17.32 -0.98 -23.93
C PRO A 42 17.60 -0.81 -22.42
N THR A 43 16.69 -0.11 -21.74
CA THR A 43 16.72 0.12 -20.30
C THR A 43 15.43 -0.44 -19.71
N THR A 44 15.52 -1.58 -19.02
CA THR A 44 14.38 -2.21 -18.37
C THR A 44 14.09 -1.49 -17.05
N VAL A 45 12.86 -1.00 -16.90
CA VAL A 45 12.37 -0.34 -15.69
C VAL A 45 11.24 -1.18 -15.12
N LEU A 46 11.39 -1.54 -13.85
CA LEU A 46 10.32 -2.13 -13.05
C LEU A 46 9.78 -1.05 -12.11
N VAL A 47 8.47 -0.85 -12.12
CA VAL A 47 7.77 0.08 -11.22
C VAL A 47 6.78 -0.69 -10.35
N ARG A 48 6.77 -0.39 -9.04
CA ARG A 48 5.80 -0.91 -8.07
C ARG A 48 5.07 0.23 -7.39
N VAL A 49 3.76 0.06 -7.23
CA VAL A 49 2.90 0.97 -6.47
C VAL A 49 2.45 0.25 -5.21
N VAL A 50 2.71 0.87 -4.07
CA VAL A 50 2.56 0.29 -2.74
C VAL A 50 1.68 1.18 -1.88
N ALA A 51 0.79 0.57 -1.11
CA ALA A 51 0.03 1.29 -0.11
C ALA A 51 0.95 1.69 1.06
N GLN A 52 0.94 2.95 1.47
CA GLN A 52 1.83 3.45 2.51
C GLN A 52 1.67 2.67 3.81
N GLY A 53 2.77 2.10 4.32
CA GLY A 53 2.76 1.27 5.53
C GLY A 53 2.00 -0.05 5.36
N ALA A 54 1.82 -0.52 4.12
CA ALA A 54 1.11 -1.76 3.81
C ALA A 54 1.76 -2.50 2.62
N MET A 55 0.96 -3.23 1.84
CA MET A 55 1.44 -4.12 0.79
C MET A 55 1.35 -3.49 -0.61
N VAL A 56 1.85 -4.21 -1.61
CA VAL A 56 1.78 -3.80 -3.01
C VAL A 56 0.32 -3.77 -3.48
N LEU A 57 -0.08 -2.82 -4.32
CA LEU A 57 -1.42 -2.79 -4.92
C LEU A 57 -1.58 -3.95 -5.91
N GLY A 58 -2.11 -5.08 -5.43
CA GLY A 58 -2.33 -6.26 -6.24
C GLY A 58 -3.62 -6.22 -7.07
N ARG A 59 -3.87 -7.33 -7.77
CA ARG A 59 -5.09 -7.55 -8.58
C ARG A 59 -6.40 -7.37 -7.79
N GLU A 60 -6.41 -7.69 -6.50
CA GLU A 60 -7.61 -7.60 -5.65
C GLU A 60 -8.16 -6.17 -5.54
N VAL A 61 -7.29 -5.17 -5.69
CA VAL A 61 -7.66 -3.75 -5.68
C VAL A 61 -7.57 -3.11 -7.08
N GLY A 62 -7.42 -3.94 -8.12
CA GLY A 62 -7.32 -3.50 -9.52
C GLY A 62 -5.95 -2.96 -9.92
N GLY A 63 -4.94 -3.07 -9.06
CA GLY A 63 -3.60 -2.52 -9.30
C GLY A 63 -3.58 -0.99 -9.39
N ALA A 64 -2.55 -0.47 -10.04
CA ALA A 64 -2.36 0.95 -10.29
C ALA A 64 -1.93 1.21 -11.73
N ARG A 65 -2.43 2.28 -12.33
CA ARG A 65 -1.98 2.78 -13.63
C ARG A 65 -0.70 3.56 -13.42
N ILE A 66 0.32 3.26 -14.20
CA ILE A 66 1.63 3.90 -14.16
C ILE A 66 1.89 4.54 -15.51
N THR A 67 2.39 5.77 -15.51
CA THR A 67 2.82 6.49 -16.71
C THR A 67 4.22 7.04 -16.50
N ILE A 68 5.11 6.76 -17.44
CA ILE A 68 6.49 7.27 -17.48
C ILE A 68 6.55 8.32 -18.58
N THR A 69 6.89 9.55 -18.22
CA THR A 69 6.92 10.70 -19.13
C THR A 69 8.32 11.31 -19.13
N ASN A 70 8.86 11.61 -20.31
CA ASN A 70 10.07 12.41 -20.44
C ASN A 70 9.75 13.85 -19.99
N VAL A 71 10.44 14.34 -18.96
CA VAL A 71 10.16 15.67 -18.37
C VAL A 71 10.47 16.79 -19.37
N THR A 72 11.54 16.64 -20.14
CA THR A 72 12.00 17.69 -21.07
C THR A 72 11.07 17.83 -22.28
N THR A 73 10.61 16.70 -22.84
CA THR A 73 9.80 16.72 -24.07
C THR A 73 8.30 16.61 -23.81
N GLY A 74 7.87 16.24 -22.60
CA GLY A 74 6.48 15.90 -22.28
C GLY A 74 5.99 14.59 -22.92
N GLN A 75 6.88 13.86 -23.62
CA GLN A 75 6.51 12.62 -24.31
C GLN A 75 6.27 11.49 -23.31
N VAL A 76 5.12 10.83 -23.39
CA VAL A 76 4.87 9.57 -22.69
C VAL A 76 5.75 8.48 -23.30
N LEU A 77 6.66 7.94 -22.49
CA LEU A 77 7.58 6.86 -22.87
C LEU A 77 6.94 5.48 -22.69
N ALA A 78 6.12 5.32 -21.66
CA ALA A 78 5.35 4.10 -21.42
C ALA A 78 4.14 4.37 -20.52
N THR A 79 3.08 3.59 -20.72
CA THR A 79 1.93 3.52 -19.82
C THR A 79 1.53 2.07 -19.64
N GLY A 80 1.15 1.68 -18.43
CA GLY A 80 0.67 0.34 -18.15
C GLY A 80 -0.10 0.26 -16.85
N VAL A 81 -0.69 -0.89 -16.57
CA VAL A 81 -1.28 -1.21 -15.27
C VAL A 81 -0.43 -2.29 -14.62
N GLN A 82 -0.05 -2.07 -13.37
CA GLN A 82 0.63 -3.05 -12.56
C GLN A 82 -0.22 -4.31 -12.39
N GLN A 83 0.38 -5.49 -12.61
CA GLN A 83 -0.29 -6.80 -12.53
C GLN A 83 0.41 -7.71 -11.53
N GLY A 84 -0.34 -8.58 -10.85
CA GLY A 84 0.17 -9.57 -9.90
C GLY A 84 -0.57 -9.58 -8.57
N GLU A 85 -0.03 -10.29 -7.59
CA GLU A 85 -0.56 -10.33 -6.21
C GLU A 85 0.03 -9.22 -5.34
N ALA A 86 -0.57 -8.94 -4.18
CA ALA A 86 -0.06 -7.93 -3.25
C ALA A 86 1.33 -8.27 -2.63
N GLY A 87 1.77 -9.52 -2.79
CA GLY A 87 3.02 -10.06 -2.22
C GLY A 87 2.77 -10.86 -0.94
N ASP A 88 3.85 -11.30 -0.29
CA ASP A 88 3.78 -12.06 0.96
C ASP A 88 3.83 -11.13 2.18
N GLN A 89 2.79 -11.17 3.01
CA GLN A 89 2.66 -10.26 4.14
C GLN A 89 3.76 -10.45 5.19
N ASN A 90 4.20 -11.69 5.46
CA ASN A 90 5.24 -11.92 6.46
C ASN A 90 6.56 -11.31 5.97
N GLN A 91 6.89 -11.56 4.71
CA GLN A 91 8.09 -11.09 4.05
C GLN A 91 8.09 -9.57 3.83
N ILE A 92 6.95 -8.92 3.61
CA ILE A 92 6.89 -7.46 3.44
C ILE A 92 6.79 -6.73 4.78
N MET A 93 5.91 -7.18 5.69
CA MET A 93 5.55 -6.40 6.88
C MET A 93 6.25 -6.85 8.18
N ARG A 94 6.65 -8.13 8.29
CA ARG A 94 7.06 -8.72 9.57
C ARG A 94 8.54 -9.09 9.65
N THR A 95 9.19 -9.32 8.51
CA THR A 95 10.61 -9.70 8.46
C THR A 95 11.51 -8.47 8.70
N PRO A 96 12.32 -8.44 9.78
CA PRO A 96 13.38 -7.46 9.95
C PRO A 96 14.45 -7.65 8.87
N ARG A 97 15.04 -6.56 8.37
CA ARG A 97 16.01 -6.59 7.28
C ARG A 97 16.99 -5.43 7.33
N MET A 98 18.14 -5.59 6.69
CA MET A 98 19.09 -4.50 6.44
C MET A 98 18.58 -3.58 5.31
N MET A 99 19.12 -2.37 5.24
CA MET A 99 18.65 -1.33 4.30
C MET A 99 18.75 -1.74 2.82
N GLU A 100 19.75 -2.54 2.47
CA GLU A 100 20.05 -2.98 1.10
C GLU A 100 19.23 -4.21 0.67
N GLU A 101 18.55 -4.87 1.62
CA GLU A 101 17.82 -6.09 1.33
C GLU A 101 16.50 -5.79 0.60
N PRO A 102 16.20 -6.52 -0.48
CA PRO A 102 14.96 -6.33 -1.23
C PRO A 102 13.71 -6.62 -0.39
N ILE A 103 12.69 -5.78 -0.57
CA ILE A 103 11.39 -5.86 0.11
C ILE A 103 10.35 -6.53 -0.76
N TYR A 104 10.32 -6.27 -2.05
CA TYR A 104 9.21 -6.72 -2.92
C TYR A 104 9.63 -7.78 -3.93
N SER A 105 10.93 -7.94 -4.17
CA SER A 105 11.45 -8.84 -5.21
C SER A 105 11.89 -10.22 -4.72
N THR A 106 11.97 -10.47 -3.40
CA THR A 106 12.33 -11.82 -2.92
C THR A 106 11.24 -12.87 -3.16
N ARG A 107 9.98 -12.43 -3.29
CA ARG A 107 8.84 -13.25 -3.69
C ARG A 107 8.00 -12.51 -4.74
N PRO A 108 7.21 -13.23 -5.56
CA PRO A 108 6.34 -12.59 -6.54
C PRO A 108 5.39 -11.57 -5.89
N SER A 109 5.39 -10.36 -6.43
CA SER A 109 4.51 -9.25 -6.09
C SER A 109 4.16 -8.48 -7.35
N ALA A 110 3.07 -7.72 -7.32
CA ALA A 110 2.62 -6.99 -8.48
C ALA A 110 3.64 -5.93 -8.92
N ALA A 111 3.82 -5.78 -10.23
CA ALA A 111 4.68 -4.76 -10.81
C ALA A 111 4.23 -4.40 -12.24
N LEU A 112 4.72 -3.27 -12.74
CA LEU A 112 4.82 -2.99 -14.17
C LEU A 112 6.28 -3.10 -14.59
N THR A 113 6.58 -3.98 -15.52
CA THR A 113 7.91 -4.08 -16.15
C THR A 113 7.80 -3.60 -17.59
N THR A 114 8.63 -2.63 -17.97
CA THR A 114 8.71 -2.12 -19.35
C THR A 114 10.15 -1.89 -19.77
N THR A 115 10.43 -1.99 -21.06
CA THR A 115 11.75 -1.70 -21.63
C THR A 115 11.67 -0.41 -22.43
N LEU A 116 12.44 0.59 -22.03
CA LEU A 116 12.54 1.89 -22.70
C LEU A 116 13.82 1.92 -23.52
N TYR A 117 13.75 2.41 -24.76
CA TYR A 117 14.93 2.62 -25.59
C TYR A 117 15.38 4.08 -25.49
N ILE A 118 16.35 4.34 -24.61
CA ILE A 118 16.83 5.70 -24.30
C ILE A 118 18.26 5.90 -24.80
N GLN A 119 18.54 7.03 -25.45
CA GLN A 119 19.85 7.30 -26.08
C GLN A 119 20.80 8.11 -25.20
N GLN A 120 20.25 8.93 -24.32
CA GLN A 120 21.00 9.79 -23.40
C GLN A 120 20.36 9.74 -22.01
N PRO A 121 21.08 10.13 -20.95
CA PRO A 121 20.49 10.32 -19.63
C PRO A 121 19.20 11.15 -19.74
N THR A 122 18.08 10.55 -19.33
CA THR A 122 16.74 11.11 -19.56
C THR A 122 16.05 11.29 -18.23
N LEU A 123 15.70 12.53 -17.90
CA LEU A 123 14.90 12.83 -16.73
C LEU A 123 13.46 12.44 -17.02
N VAL A 124 12.89 11.56 -16.19
CA VAL A 124 11.51 11.07 -16.33
C VAL A 124 10.71 11.37 -15.09
N GLU A 125 9.44 11.70 -15.29
CA GLU A 125 8.41 11.66 -14.25
C GLU A 125 7.68 10.31 -14.36
N ILE A 126 7.63 9.58 -13.26
CA ILE A 126 6.84 8.35 -13.13
C ILE A 126 5.66 8.67 -12.23
N SER A 127 4.47 8.71 -12.82
CA SER A 127 3.22 8.92 -12.10
C SER A 127 2.49 7.59 -11.90
N ALA A 128 1.83 7.46 -10.75
CA ALA A 128 0.97 6.33 -10.43
C ALA A 128 -0.41 6.81 -9.96
N GLU A 129 -1.45 6.10 -10.38
CA GLU A 129 -2.85 6.32 -10.02
C GLU A 129 -3.50 4.99 -9.65
N GLY A 130 -4.09 4.91 -8.45
CA GLY A 130 -4.81 3.72 -7.99
C GLY A 130 -5.32 3.86 -6.56
N PRO A 131 -5.98 2.83 -6.00
CA PRO A 131 -6.33 1.56 -6.62
C PRO A 131 -7.44 1.68 -7.68
N LEU A 132 -7.29 1.00 -8.81
CA LEU A 132 -8.20 1.16 -9.95
C LEU A 132 -9.60 0.54 -9.75
N ALA A 133 -9.74 -0.43 -8.83
CA ALA A 133 -11.04 -1.04 -8.53
C ALA A 133 -11.92 -0.18 -7.59
N TYR A 134 -11.37 0.89 -6.99
CA TYR A 134 -12.08 1.73 -6.03
C TYR A 134 -11.96 3.22 -6.42
N PRO A 135 -12.78 3.70 -7.39
CA PRO A 135 -12.69 5.07 -7.90
C PRO A 135 -12.78 6.16 -6.83
N GLY A 136 -13.60 5.96 -5.80
CA GLY A 136 -13.76 6.90 -4.67
C GLY A 136 -12.53 7.00 -3.75
N ALA A 137 -11.57 6.08 -3.89
CA ALA A 137 -10.35 6.04 -3.09
C ALA A 137 -9.08 6.20 -3.95
N ILE A 138 -9.22 6.61 -5.22
CA ILE A 138 -8.07 6.84 -6.10
C ILE A 138 -7.15 7.91 -5.52
N GLN A 139 -5.87 7.60 -5.49
CA GLN A 139 -4.77 8.48 -5.11
C GLN A 139 -3.79 8.60 -6.25
N LYS A 140 -3.04 9.71 -6.24
CA LYS A 140 -1.99 9.99 -7.22
C LYS A 140 -0.69 10.31 -6.53
N THR A 141 0.40 9.83 -7.09
CA THR A 141 1.76 10.21 -6.70
C THR A 141 2.64 10.27 -7.94
N SER A 142 3.69 11.06 -7.91
CA SER A 142 4.73 11.02 -8.92
C SER A 142 6.11 11.15 -8.30
N GLN A 143 7.09 10.57 -8.97
CA GLN A 143 8.50 10.73 -8.65
C GLN A 143 9.26 11.07 -9.92
N THR A 144 10.16 12.03 -9.82
CA THR A 144 11.08 12.37 -10.90
C THR A 144 12.45 11.76 -10.64
N LEU A 145 13.03 11.09 -11.64
CA LEU A 145 14.39 10.54 -11.55
C LEU A 145 15.07 10.48 -12.92
N LEU A 146 16.38 10.33 -12.90
CA LEU A 146 17.21 10.21 -14.11
C LEU A 146 17.37 8.74 -14.49
N LEU A 147 16.93 8.37 -15.70
CA LEU A 147 17.22 7.07 -16.29
C LEU A 147 18.50 7.13 -17.12
N ILE A 148 19.38 6.15 -16.92
CA ILE A 148 20.64 6.04 -17.65
C ILE A 148 20.52 4.93 -18.72
N PRO A 149 20.90 5.20 -19.98
CA PRO A 149 20.90 4.19 -21.05
C PRO A 149 21.64 2.89 -20.67
N GLY A 150 20.97 1.75 -20.86
CA GLY A 150 21.50 0.41 -20.58
C GLY A 150 21.49 -0.01 -19.10
N GLN A 151 21.18 0.91 -18.17
CA GLN A 151 21.14 0.61 -16.73
C GLN A 151 19.74 0.21 -16.29
N SER A 152 19.50 -1.10 -16.24
CA SER A 152 18.19 -1.66 -15.84
C SER A 152 17.93 -1.55 -14.34
N LEU A 153 16.69 -1.22 -13.97
CA LEU A 153 16.20 -1.09 -12.59
C LEU A 153 15.17 -2.21 -12.30
N THR A 154 15.65 -3.42 -11.99
CA THR A 154 14.83 -4.65 -12.02
C THR A 154 14.64 -5.38 -10.69
N GLN A 155 15.37 -5.03 -9.62
CA GLN A 155 15.20 -5.64 -8.28
C GLN A 155 13.84 -5.25 -7.67
N ASP A 156 13.84 -4.45 -6.61
CA ASP A 156 12.61 -3.81 -6.12
C ASP A 156 12.08 -2.77 -7.11
N GLY A 157 12.94 -2.33 -8.04
CA GLY A 157 12.61 -1.35 -9.06
C GLY A 157 12.38 0.03 -8.44
N ILE A 158 11.51 0.81 -9.06
CA ILE A 158 11.09 2.12 -8.59
C ILE A 158 9.79 1.94 -7.81
N VAL A 159 9.80 2.32 -6.53
CA VAL A 159 8.67 2.12 -5.62
C VAL A 159 7.98 3.45 -5.38
N LEU A 160 6.69 3.51 -5.71
CA LEU A 160 5.82 4.66 -5.51
C LEU A 160 4.81 4.35 -4.40
N HIS A 161 4.68 5.25 -3.43
CA HIS A 161 3.78 5.08 -2.29
C HIS A 161 2.49 5.88 -2.49
N LEU A 162 1.35 5.23 -2.28
CA LEU A 162 0.03 5.86 -2.22
C LEU A 162 -0.50 5.81 -0.79
N HIS A 163 -0.95 6.95 -0.29
CA HIS A 163 -1.52 7.07 1.05
C HIS A 163 -3.04 6.91 1.01
N GLY A 164 -3.61 6.08 1.88
CA GLY A 164 -5.05 6.10 2.10
C GLY A 164 -5.63 4.84 2.74
N TYR A 165 -6.96 4.85 2.88
CA TYR A 165 -7.76 3.70 3.26
C TYR A 165 -8.93 3.52 2.28
N LEU A 166 -9.30 2.27 2.03
CA LEU A 166 -10.58 1.91 1.44
C LEU A 166 -11.61 1.91 2.57
N VAL A 167 -12.47 2.93 2.59
CA VAL A 167 -13.62 3.00 3.47
C VAL A 167 -14.85 2.73 2.61
N GLN A 168 -15.77 1.89 3.09
CA GLN A 168 -17.00 1.58 2.35
C GLN A 168 -18.17 1.45 3.32
N ILE A 169 -19.23 2.23 3.12
CA ILE A 169 -20.48 2.10 3.86
C ILE A 169 -21.25 0.89 3.33
N GLU A 170 -21.41 -0.12 4.18
CA GLU A 170 -22.09 -1.37 3.84
C GLU A 170 -23.58 -1.35 4.23
N ARG A 171 -23.88 -0.70 5.36
CA ARG A 171 -25.26 -0.47 5.81
C ARG A 171 -25.41 0.96 6.34
N PRO A 172 -26.56 1.60 6.09
CA PRO A 172 -27.65 1.17 5.20
C PRO A 172 -27.17 1.05 3.75
N LYS A 173 -27.79 0.18 2.93
CA LYS A 173 -27.29 0.04 1.55
C LYS A 173 -27.55 1.36 0.79
N PRO A 174 -26.62 1.83 -0.06
CA PRO A 174 -26.81 3.10 -0.77
C PRO A 174 -28.09 3.23 -1.60
N SER A 175 -28.71 2.11 -1.99
CA SER A 175 -29.97 2.08 -2.73
C SER A 175 -31.23 2.08 -1.84
N GLU A 176 -31.09 1.93 -0.52
CA GLU A 176 -32.21 1.85 0.42
C GLU A 176 -32.55 3.25 0.96
N ALA A 177 -33.83 3.59 1.03
CA ALA A 177 -34.28 4.79 1.73
C ALA A 177 -34.28 4.57 3.25
N LEU A 178 -34.04 5.62 4.02
CA LEU A 178 -34.15 5.60 5.48
C LEU A 178 -35.58 5.96 5.90
N ILE A 179 -36.00 5.44 7.05
CA ILE A 179 -37.30 5.77 7.64
C ILE A 179 -37.08 6.81 8.72
N ALA A 180 -37.80 7.93 8.64
CA ALA A 180 -37.72 9.01 9.60
C ALA A 180 -38.00 8.49 11.01
N ARG A 181 -37.22 8.95 12.00
CA ARG A 181 -37.35 8.55 13.40
C ARG A 181 -37.13 7.06 13.68
N ASP A 182 -36.49 6.34 12.77
CA ASP A 182 -36.09 4.96 12.98
C ASP A 182 -34.67 4.91 13.58
N ASP A 183 -34.41 3.86 14.37
CA ASP A 183 -33.09 3.56 14.89
C ASP A 183 -32.34 2.70 13.88
N VAL A 184 -31.27 3.25 13.31
CA VAL A 184 -30.53 2.61 12.22
C VAL A 184 -29.09 2.39 12.62
N LYS A 185 -28.50 1.27 12.19
CA LYS A 185 -27.09 0.97 12.40
C LYS A 185 -26.29 1.32 11.15
N LEU A 186 -25.42 2.32 11.27
CA LEU A 186 -24.38 2.60 10.29
C LEU A 186 -23.30 1.54 10.41
N ARG A 187 -22.94 0.90 9.29
CA ARG A 187 -21.88 -0.11 9.19
C ARG A 187 -20.95 0.25 8.04
N ALA A 188 -19.65 0.21 8.30
CA ALA A 188 -18.64 0.41 7.27
C ALA A 188 -17.43 -0.51 7.44
N SER A 189 -16.87 -0.98 6.33
CA SER A 189 -15.57 -1.65 6.33
C SER A 189 -14.44 -0.65 6.10
N VAL A 190 -13.29 -0.94 6.71
CA VAL A 190 -12.05 -0.18 6.53
C VAL A 190 -10.93 -1.16 6.18
N ARG A 191 -10.27 -0.91 5.05
CA ARG A 191 -9.13 -1.70 4.56
C ARG A 191 -7.99 -0.77 4.15
N THR A 192 -6.76 -1.24 4.15
CA THR A 192 -5.63 -0.52 3.52
C THR A 192 -5.90 -0.33 2.02
N LEU A 193 -5.21 0.61 1.36
CA LEU A 193 -5.31 0.71 -0.11
C LEU A 193 -4.88 -0.57 -0.84
N SER A 194 -4.07 -1.43 -0.23
CA SER A 194 -3.70 -2.74 -0.77
C SER A 194 -4.75 -3.83 -0.51
N GLY A 195 -5.83 -3.52 0.21
CA GLY A 195 -6.94 -4.43 0.48
C GLY A 195 -6.87 -5.20 1.80
N SER A 196 -5.88 -4.96 2.66
CA SER A 196 -5.79 -5.69 3.94
C SER A 196 -6.77 -5.14 4.98
N LEU A 197 -7.36 -6.01 5.80
CA LEU A 197 -8.33 -5.61 6.82
C LEU A 197 -7.70 -4.75 7.93
N VAL A 198 -8.40 -3.68 8.31
CA VAL A 198 -8.10 -2.88 9.50
C VAL A 198 -8.97 -3.38 10.65
N ARG A 199 -8.34 -3.84 11.75
CA ARG A 199 -9.04 -4.41 12.91
C ARG A 199 -8.23 -4.26 14.19
N PRO A 200 -8.85 -4.37 15.37
CA PRO A 200 -8.11 -4.38 16.63
C PRO A 200 -7.07 -5.50 16.66
N HIS A 201 -5.89 -5.20 17.18
CA HIS A 201 -4.78 -6.18 17.34
C HIS A 201 -4.25 -6.81 16.03
N GLY A 202 -4.65 -6.30 14.86
CA GLY A 202 -4.07 -6.69 13.57
C GLY A 202 -2.75 -5.98 13.26
N ASP A 203 -2.10 -6.33 12.14
CA ASP A 203 -0.91 -5.61 11.66
C ASP A 203 -1.24 -4.13 11.37
N TRP A 204 -2.45 -3.88 10.86
CA TRP A 204 -3.06 -2.55 10.77
C TRP A 204 -4.09 -2.39 11.90
N ASP A 205 -3.57 -2.13 13.10
CA ASP A 205 -4.33 -2.07 14.35
C ASP A 205 -5.25 -0.85 14.41
N SER A 206 -6.56 -1.08 14.33
CA SER A 206 -7.57 -0.01 14.33
C SER A 206 -7.57 0.85 15.59
N ARG A 207 -7.02 0.37 16.70
CA ARG A 207 -6.92 1.13 17.95
C ARG A 207 -5.99 2.34 17.85
N LYS A 208 -5.15 2.38 16.81
CA LYS A 208 -4.23 3.49 16.49
C LYS A 208 -4.81 4.43 15.43
N ILE A 209 -5.98 4.11 14.88
CA ILE A 209 -6.59 4.80 13.75
C ILE A 209 -7.88 5.47 14.25
N ARG A 210 -8.09 6.73 13.87
CA ARG A 210 -9.34 7.44 14.18
C ARG A 210 -10.39 7.06 13.15
N ILE A 211 -11.41 6.33 13.59
CA ILE A 211 -12.53 5.90 12.75
C ILE A 211 -13.82 6.41 13.36
N TYR A 212 -14.57 7.21 12.62
CA TYR A 212 -15.84 7.80 13.08
C TYR A 212 -16.80 8.00 11.91
N GLY A 213 -18.08 8.03 12.24
CA GLY A 213 -19.15 8.39 11.32
C GLY A 213 -19.57 9.85 11.51
N GLU A 214 -20.17 10.44 10.49
CA GLU A 214 -20.79 11.76 10.53
C GLU A 214 -22.15 11.70 9.85
N ILE A 215 -23.11 12.41 10.42
CA ILE A 215 -24.41 12.66 9.81
C ILE A 215 -24.41 14.10 9.31
N LEU A 216 -24.78 14.30 8.05
CA LEU A 216 -24.79 15.59 7.40
C LEU A 216 -26.18 15.94 6.85
N ILE A 217 -26.54 17.21 7.02
CA ILE A 217 -27.67 17.84 6.32
C ILE A 217 -27.08 18.92 5.41
N GLY A 218 -27.18 18.72 4.10
CA GLY A 218 -26.35 19.45 3.14
C GLY A 218 -24.87 19.23 3.44
N ASP A 219 -24.12 20.32 3.62
CA ASP A 219 -22.69 20.28 3.93
C ASP A 219 -22.37 20.37 5.45
N ARG A 220 -23.41 20.50 6.28
CA ARG A 220 -23.25 20.68 7.72
C ARG A 220 -23.26 19.35 8.44
N THR A 221 -22.16 19.02 9.12
CA THR A 221 -22.12 17.93 10.10
C THR A 221 -23.00 18.29 11.30
N ILE A 222 -24.05 17.51 11.53
CA ILE A 222 -24.97 17.70 12.67
C ILE A 222 -24.60 16.81 13.85
N GLU A 223 -24.01 15.64 13.59
CA GLU A 223 -23.64 14.68 14.61
C GLU A 223 -22.39 13.90 14.16
N ARG A 224 -21.54 13.54 15.13
CA ARG A 224 -20.42 12.62 14.94
C ARG A 224 -20.67 11.36 15.76
N LEU A 225 -20.51 10.21 15.10
CA LEU A 225 -20.77 8.89 15.64
C LEU A 225 -19.44 8.20 15.96
N GLN A 226 -19.26 7.79 17.22
CA GLN A 226 -18.16 6.90 17.55
C GLN A 226 -18.44 5.52 16.97
N MET A 227 -17.57 5.07 16.07
CA MET A 227 -17.69 3.75 15.45
C MET A 227 -16.95 2.71 16.29
N PHE A 228 -17.54 1.55 16.48
CA PHE A 228 -16.97 0.42 17.22
C PHE A 228 -16.79 -0.78 16.31
N TYR A 229 -15.67 -1.49 16.46
CA TYR A 229 -15.42 -2.69 15.66
C TYR A 229 -16.28 -3.86 16.14
N ASP A 230 -16.98 -4.50 15.21
CA ASP A 230 -17.76 -5.72 15.43
C ASP A 230 -17.04 -6.92 14.83
N GLU A 231 -16.63 -7.87 15.67
CA GLU A 231 -15.88 -9.07 15.26
C GLU A 231 -16.68 -10.00 14.34
N GLY A 232 -18.01 -10.06 14.53
CA GLY A 232 -18.88 -10.94 13.77
C GLY A 232 -18.98 -10.54 12.30
N SER A 233 -19.22 -9.25 12.05
CA SER A 233 -19.30 -8.67 10.70
C SER A 233 -17.94 -8.22 10.14
N ARG A 234 -16.90 -8.10 10.98
CA ARG A 234 -15.57 -7.57 10.65
C ARG A 234 -15.63 -6.14 10.11
N THR A 235 -16.52 -5.34 10.67
CA THR A 235 -16.79 -3.97 10.24
C THR A 235 -16.86 -3.03 11.44
N PHE A 236 -16.95 -1.75 11.18
CA PHE A 236 -17.16 -0.71 12.18
C PHE A 236 -18.62 -0.28 12.18
N GLU A 237 -19.21 -0.15 13.37
CA GLU A 237 -20.64 0.12 13.53
C GLU A 237 -20.92 1.25 14.52
N ALA A 238 -21.96 2.03 14.24
CA ALA A 238 -22.54 2.98 15.18
C ALA A 238 -24.06 3.04 14.99
N PRO A 239 -24.87 3.04 16.07
CA PRO A 239 -26.28 3.38 15.97
C PRO A 239 -26.43 4.89 15.71
N PHE A 240 -27.46 5.27 14.97
CA PHE A 240 -27.89 6.64 14.85
C PHE A 240 -29.40 6.73 14.67
N PHE A 241 -29.96 7.88 15.03
CA PHE A 241 -31.37 8.17 14.86
C PHE A 241 -31.60 8.94 13.57
N VAL A 242 -32.48 8.46 12.70
CA VAL A 242 -32.77 9.13 11.44
C VAL A 242 -33.51 10.44 11.71
N PRO A 243 -33.01 11.61 11.26
CA PRO A 243 -33.66 12.90 11.49
C PRO A 243 -35.10 12.94 10.95
N SER A 244 -35.92 13.84 11.50
CA SER A 244 -37.31 13.94 11.05
C SER A 244 -37.39 14.54 9.65
N LEU A 245 -38.39 14.15 8.85
CA LEU A 245 -38.55 14.65 7.48
C LEU A 245 -38.64 16.19 7.39
N LYS A 246 -39.08 16.86 8.47
CA LYS A 246 -39.11 18.32 8.54
C LYS A 246 -37.71 18.95 8.57
N ASP A 247 -36.76 18.24 9.18
CA ASP A 247 -35.37 18.70 9.33
C ASP A 247 -34.52 18.33 8.10
N VAL A 248 -34.91 17.27 7.39
CA VAL A 248 -34.21 16.73 6.21
C VAL A 248 -35.15 16.51 5.02
N PRO A 249 -35.77 17.56 4.47
CA PRO A 249 -36.67 17.42 3.33
C PRO A 249 -35.99 16.83 2.10
N ASP A 250 -34.69 17.11 1.94
CA ASP A 250 -33.85 16.62 0.84
C ASP A 250 -33.07 15.34 1.21
N GLY A 251 -33.34 14.72 2.35
CA GLY A 251 -32.61 13.57 2.84
C GLY A 251 -31.35 13.91 3.65
N VAL A 252 -30.56 12.87 3.95
CA VAL A 252 -29.41 12.95 4.86
C VAL A 252 -28.21 12.26 4.23
N SER A 253 -27.01 12.80 4.42
CA SER A 253 -25.78 12.15 3.99
C SER A 253 -25.08 11.52 5.19
N LEU A 254 -24.65 10.27 5.05
CA LEU A 254 -23.80 9.59 6.01
C LEU A 254 -22.39 9.56 5.45
N ARG A 255 -21.42 9.89 6.29
CA ARG A 255 -20.00 9.87 5.94
C ARG A 255 -19.25 9.06 6.97
N VAL A 256 -18.32 8.22 6.53
CA VAL A 256 -17.38 7.53 7.43
C VAL A 256 -15.97 7.92 7.04
N ILE A 257 -15.16 8.27 8.04
CA ILE A 257 -13.78 8.71 7.87
C ILE A 257 -12.86 7.81 8.68
N ALA A 258 -11.75 7.40 8.08
CA ALA A 258 -10.64 6.71 8.74
C ALA A 258 -9.36 7.53 8.54
N THR A 259 -8.65 7.85 9.63
CA THR A 259 -7.41 8.60 9.59
C THR A 259 -6.36 8.01 10.54
N ASP A 260 -5.19 7.69 10.00
CA ASP A 260 -4.00 7.31 10.75
C ASP A 260 -2.96 8.44 10.67
N LEU A 261 -2.77 9.12 11.80
CA LEU A 261 -1.85 10.25 11.89
C LEU A 261 -0.38 9.82 11.85
N ALA A 262 -0.05 8.56 12.15
CA ALA A 262 1.33 8.08 12.14
C ALA A 262 1.83 7.82 10.71
N THR A 263 0.94 7.37 9.81
CA THR A 263 1.27 7.05 8.41
C THR A 263 0.78 8.11 7.42
N GLY A 264 -0.08 9.03 7.86
CA GLY A 264 -0.77 9.98 6.99
C GLY A 264 -1.85 9.35 6.12
N ASN A 265 -2.19 8.07 6.34
CA ASN A 265 -3.25 7.40 5.60
C ASN A 265 -4.62 7.97 6.01
N SER A 266 -5.40 8.41 5.04
CA SER A 266 -6.79 8.83 5.23
C SER A 266 -7.69 8.24 4.16
N GLY A 267 -8.91 7.90 4.52
CA GLY A 267 -9.93 7.41 3.60
C GLY A 267 -11.31 7.82 4.07
N MET A 268 -12.24 7.92 3.13
CA MET A 268 -13.60 8.33 3.41
C MET A 268 -14.56 7.69 2.42
N ASP A 269 -15.76 7.39 2.89
CA ASP A 269 -16.90 7.14 2.03
C ASP A 269 -18.07 8.03 2.46
N GLN A 270 -18.90 8.43 1.51
CA GLN A 270 -20.06 9.28 1.75
C GLN A 270 -21.21 8.85 0.85
N VAL A 271 -22.37 8.63 1.46
CA VAL A 271 -23.57 8.21 0.77
C VAL A 271 -24.73 9.09 1.17
N HIS A 272 -25.50 9.54 0.19
CA HIS A 272 -26.71 10.32 0.41
C HIS A 272 -27.95 9.42 0.38
N TYR A 273 -28.84 9.59 1.35
CA TYR A 273 -30.04 8.78 1.54
C TYR A 273 -31.29 9.65 1.55
N SER A 274 -32.29 9.26 0.76
CA SER A 274 -33.64 9.79 0.89
C SER A 274 -34.28 9.30 2.20
N VAL A 275 -35.07 10.17 2.85
CA VAL A 275 -35.78 9.85 4.09
C VAL A 275 -37.28 9.80 3.81
N LEU A 276 -37.96 8.76 4.31
CA LEU A 276 -39.40 8.53 4.14
C LEU A 276 -40.13 8.54 5.49
N SER A 277 -41.41 8.93 5.50
CA SER A 277 -42.22 9.03 6.72
C SER A 277 -42.58 7.67 7.35
N GLU A 278 -42.73 6.62 6.54
CA GLU A 278 -43.19 5.29 6.98
C GLU A 278 -42.77 4.21 5.96
N ARG A 279 -42.59 2.95 6.40
CA ARG A 279 -42.44 1.82 5.45
C ARG A 279 -43.78 1.59 4.77
N LEU A 280 -43.87 1.86 3.46
CA LEU A 280 -45.00 1.39 2.66
C LEU A 280 -45.09 -0.14 2.79
N SER A 281 -46.11 -0.62 3.50
CA SER A 281 -46.38 -2.05 3.61
C SER A 281 -46.79 -2.57 2.24
N LEU A 282 -45.88 -3.25 1.54
CA LEU A 282 -46.22 -4.05 0.37
C LEU A 282 -47.08 -5.22 0.85
N LYS A 283 -48.40 -5.01 0.84
CA LYS A 283 -49.38 -6.07 1.07
C LYS A 283 -49.23 -7.07 -0.08
N PRO A 284 -48.99 -8.36 0.16
CA PRO A 284 -48.96 -9.34 -0.92
C PRO A 284 -50.36 -9.40 -1.54
N ALA A 285 -50.42 -9.24 -2.86
CA ALA A 285 -51.63 -9.55 -3.62
C ALA A 285 -51.90 -11.06 -3.45
N HIS A 286 -53.06 -11.39 -2.88
CA HIS A 286 -53.57 -12.75 -2.77
C HIS A 286 -53.87 -13.33 -4.16
#